data_AF-A0A952X1F9-F1
#
_entry.id   AF-A0A952X1F9-F1
#
_cell.length_a   1.000
_cell.length_b   1.000
_cell.length_c   1.000
_cell.angle_alpha   90.00
_cell.angle_beta   90.00
_cell.angle_gamma   90.00
#
_symmetry.space_group_name_H-M   'P 1'
#
loop_
_entity.id
_entity.type
_entity.pdbx_description
1 polymer ?
#
loop_
_entity_poly.entity_id
_entity_poly.type
_entity_poly.pdbx_seq_one_letter_code
_entity_poly.pdbx_strand_id
1 'polypeptide(L)'
;MLMVGAAAATADEREALRDKLQAIQQEVAELAKQGRLDAAAEVKQKAAGLMDEIARLEKEEGAKIKEAAQGEAAKLKARLKELAVQEKKLASESGHEREMEEIRALQAKIEKELSGNVYSSAAIGKIERDQLEFRHKLERGGKRVENMRIAARHLKEAEMHDLAVMIDEQAARQDKELREAYEQVQAEMRKRKEQQVKKAEHETSEVEALRKENAALRAELEKLRERKEGI
;
A
#
# COMPACT_ATOMS: atom_id res chain seq x y z
N MET A 1 23.27 -8.45 3.81
CA MET A 1 22.63 -7.55 4.79
C MET A 1 23.08 -6.11 4.55
N LEU A 2 22.87 -5.56 3.33
CA LEU A 2 23.36 -4.23 2.91
C LEU A 2 22.26 -3.33 2.31
N MET A 3 21.00 -3.78 2.29
CA MET A 3 19.87 -3.03 1.70
C MET A 3 19.24 -2.01 2.67
N VAL A 4 19.53 -2.08 3.97
CA VAL A 4 18.89 -1.23 4.99
C VAL A 4 19.44 0.20 4.95
N GLY A 5 20.72 0.39 4.60
CA GLY A 5 21.38 1.71 4.64
C GLY A 5 20.97 2.66 3.50
N ALA A 6 20.71 2.15 2.30
CA ALA A 6 20.32 2.97 1.16
C ALA A 6 18.83 3.36 1.20
N ALA A 7 17.97 2.45 1.69
CA ALA A 7 16.53 2.71 1.85
C ALA A 7 16.26 3.73 2.97
N ALA A 8 16.99 3.64 4.08
CA ALA A 8 16.90 4.60 5.19
C ALA A 8 17.30 6.02 4.75
N ALA A 9 18.42 6.16 4.02
CA ALA A 9 18.87 7.46 3.50
C ALA A 9 17.83 8.12 2.56
N THR A 10 17.16 7.34 1.71
CA THR A 10 16.09 7.85 0.82
C THR A 10 14.74 8.05 1.52
N ALA A 11 14.51 7.42 2.66
CA ALA A 11 13.32 7.66 3.49
C ALA A 11 13.47 8.98 4.25
N ASP A 12 14.63 9.21 4.88
CA ASP A 12 14.97 10.45 5.57
C ASP A 12 14.97 11.66 4.61
N GLU A 13 15.49 11.49 3.39
CA GLU A 13 15.44 12.53 2.35
C GLU A 13 13.99 12.85 1.91
N ARG A 14 13.11 11.85 1.80
CA ARG A 14 11.69 12.09 1.48
C ARG A 14 10.94 12.75 2.61
N GLU A 15 11.20 12.34 3.84
CA GLU A 15 10.56 12.92 5.02
C GLU A 15 10.96 14.39 5.15
N ALA A 16 12.25 14.70 4.97
CA ALA A 16 12.74 16.08 4.91
C ALA A 16 12.13 16.89 3.75
N LEU A 17 11.89 16.29 2.59
CA LEU A 17 11.21 16.95 1.46
C LEU A 17 9.72 17.18 1.73
N ARG A 18 9.05 16.26 2.42
CA ARG A 18 7.63 16.40 2.82
C ARG A 18 7.46 17.50 3.88
N ASP A 19 8.36 17.57 4.86
CA ASP A 19 8.38 18.63 5.86
C ASP A 19 8.61 20.00 5.21
N LYS A 20 9.56 20.08 4.26
CA LYS A 20 9.78 21.29 3.45
C LYS A 20 8.55 21.66 2.62
N LEU A 21 7.90 20.68 2.00
CA LEU A 21 6.67 20.91 1.23
C LEU A 21 5.55 21.46 2.11
N GLN A 22 5.39 20.92 3.32
CA GLN A 22 4.38 21.38 4.28
C GLN A 22 4.67 22.81 4.76
N ALA A 23 5.93 23.14 5.06
CA ALA A 23 6.33 24.50 5.41
C ALA A 23 6.05 25.50 4.28
N ILE A 24 6.35 25.13 3.03
CA ILE A 24 6.08 25.96 1.85
C ILE A 24 4.58 26.13 1.61
N GLN A 25 3.76 25.10 1.84
CA GLN A 25 2.30 25.22 1.75
C GLN A 25 1.73 26.19 2.79
N GLN A 26 2.29 26.21 4.01
CA GLN A 26 1.93 27.18 5.04
C GLN A 26 2.34 28.60 4.61
N GLU A 27 3.55 28.77 4.07
CA GLU A 27 4.04 30.06 3.55
C GLU A 27 3.15 30.61 2.41
N VAL A 28 2.73 29.75 1.47
CA VAL A 28 1.77 30.13 0.42
C VAL A 28 0.44 30.60 1.02
N ALA A 29 -0.06 29.89 2.03
CA ALA A 29 -1.32 30.25 2.69
C ALA A 29 -1.20 31.58 3.46
N GLU A 30 -0.05 31.87 4.08
CA GLU A 30 0.19 33.15 4.76
C GLU A 30 0.34 34.31 3.77
N LEU A 31 1.10 34.13 2.69
CA LEU A 31 1.24 35.14 1.63
C LEU A 31 -0.10 35.47 0.96
N ALA A 32 -0.94 34.46 0.75
CA ALA A 32 -2.30 34.65 0.24
C ALA A 32 -3.19 35.43 1.23
N LYS A 33 -3.11 35.14 2.54
CA LYS A 33 -3.83 35.91 3.58
C LYS A 33 -3.38 37.37 3.65
N GLN A 34 -2.12 37.66 3.35
CA GLN A 34 -1.56 39.01 3.29
C GLN A 34 -1.86 39.74 1.97
N GLY A 35 -2.60 39.13 1.04
CA GLY A 35 -2.92 39.71 -0.27
C GLY A 35 -1.74 39.74 -1.26
N ARG A 36 -0.62 39.08 -0.94
CA ARG A 36 0.59 39.02 -1.77
C ARG A 36 0.50 37.85 -2.75
N LEU A 37 -0.45 37.92 -3.67
CA LEU A 37 -0.79 36.83 -4.58
C LEU A 37 0.35 36.45 -5.54
N ASP A 38 1.13 37.42 -6.02
CA ASP A 38 2.27 37.15 -6.91
C ASP A 38 3.40 36.38 -6.20
N ALA A 39 3.73 36.77 -4.97
CA ALA A 39 4.69 36.06 -4.14
C ALA A 39 4.19 34.66 -3.77
N ALA A 40 2.89 34.52 -3.46
CA ALA A 40 2.28 33.22 -3.22
C ALA A 40 2.34 32.31 -4.46
N ALA A 41 2.21 32.86 -5.67
CA ALA A 41 2.31 32.12 -6.92
C ALA A 41 3.74 31.61 -7.18
N GLU A 42 4.76 32.43 -6.95
CA GLU A 42 6.17 32.02 -7.07
C GLU A 42 6.53 30.90 -6.08
N VAL A 43 6.09 31.03 -4.82
CA VAL A 43 6.34 30.01 -3.78
C VAL A 43 5.57 28.72 -4.08
N LYS A 44 4.36 28.82 -4.66
CA LYS A 44 3.58 27.65 -5.12
C LYS A 44 4.26 26.91 -6.29
N GLN A 45 4.99 27.61 -7.14
CA GLN A 45 5.78 26.98 -8.21
C GLN A 45 6.96 26.18 -7.64
N LYS A 46 7.59 26.66 -6.56
CA LYS A 46 8.62 25.90 -5.82
C LYS A 46 8.02 24.66 -5.13
N ALA A 47 6.80 24.77 -4.58
CA ALA A 47 6.08 23.64 -4.02
C ALA A 47 5.82 22.54 -5.06
N ALA A 48 5.47 22.93 -6.29
CA ALA A 48 5.26 21.97 -7.39
C ALA A 48 6.54 21.20 -7.75
N GLY A 49 7.69 21.89 -7.82
CA GLY A 49 8.98 21.24 -8.06
C GLY A 49 9.36 20.20 -7.00
N LEU A 50 9.09 20.50 -5.72
CA LEU A 50 9.32 19.53 -4.63
C LEU A 50 8.38 18.32 -4.70
N MET A 51 7.11 18.52 -5.11
CA MET A 51 6.20 17.39 -5.32
C MET A 51 6.68 16.48 -6.44
N ASP A 52 7.17 17.04 -7.54
CA ASP A 52 7.70 16.26 -8.66
C ASP A 52 8.95 15.47 -8.25
N GLU A 53 9.81 16.05 -7.40
CA GLU A 53 11.00 15.40 -6.87
C GLU A 53 10.66 14.24 -5.90
N ILE A 54 9.69 14.45 -5.00
CA ILE A 54 9.17 13.39 -4.13
C ILE A 54 8.60 12.25 -4.98
N ALA A 55 7.79 12.56 -5.99
CA ALA A 55 7.20 11.57 -6.88
C ALA A 55 8.26 10.79 -7.68
N ARG A 56 9.35 11.45 -8.08
CA ARG A 56 10.47 10.80 -8.77
C ARG A 56 11.17 9.79 -7.84
N LEU A 57 11.48 10.20 -6.61
CA LEU A 57 12.13 9.35 -5.61
C LEU A 57 11.27 8.13 -5.25
N GLU A 58 9.96 8.32 -5.06
CA GLU A 58 9.01 7.22 -4.81
C GLU A 58 8.96 6.22 -5.98
N LYS A 59 9.00 6.73 -7.21
CA LYS A 59 9.01 5.87 -8.42
C LYS A 59 10.31 5.08 -8.56
N GLU A 60 11.46 5.71 -8.29
CA GLU A 60 12.78 5.06 -8.34
C GLU A 60 12.91 3.97 -7.27
N GLU A 61 12.46 4.24 -6.05
CA GLU A 61 12.47 3.25 -4.97
C GLU A 61 11.50 2.11 -5.26
N GLY A 62 10.29 2.41 -5.74
CA GLY A 62 9.32 1.39 -6.17
C GLY A 62 9.86 0.50 -7.30
N ALA A 63 10.70 1.04 -8.19
CA ALA A 63 11.38 0.26 -9.21
C ALA A 63 12.45 -0.67 -8.61
N LYS A 64 13.29 -0.16 -7.69
CA LYS A 64 14.32 -0.95 -6.99
C LYS A 64 13.71 -2.08 -6.16
N ILE A 65 12.61 -1.82 -5.45
CA ILE A 65 11.89 -2.83 -4.66
C ILE A 65 11.35 -3.92 -5.59
N LYS A 66 10.75 -3.55 -6.73
CA LYS A 66 10.27 -4.51 -7.72
C LYS A 66 11.40 -5.36 -8.30
N GLU A 67 12.53 -4.74 -8.62
CA GLU A 67 13.70 -5.45 -9.16
C GLU A 67 14.28 -6.43 -8.14
N ALA A 68 14.41 -6.02 -6.87
CA ALA A 68 14.84 -6.88 -5.78
C ALA A 68 13.87 -8.07 -5.57
N ALA A 69 12.56 -7.80 -5.55
CA ALA A 69 11.54 -8.83 -5.42
C ALA A 69 11.53 -9.82 -6.61
N GLN A 70 11.78 -9.34 -7.83
CA GLN A 70 11.92 -10.19 -9.01
C GLN A 70 13.18 -11.06 -8.93
N GLY A 71 14.30 -10.50 -8.49
CA GLY A 71 15.55 -11.24 -8.28
C GLY A 71 15.42 -12.34 -7.22
N GLU A 72 14.72 -12.05 -6.13
CA GLU A 72 14.42 -13.03 -5.08
C GLU A 72 13.46 -14.12 -5.56
N ALA A 73 12.40 -13.75 -6.28
CA ALA A 73 11.49 -14.71 -6.90
C ALA A 73 12.20 -15.62 -7.93
N ALA A 74 13.17 -15.10 -8.69
CA ALA A 74 13.97 -15.88 -9.61
C ALA A 74 14.83 -16.93 -8.87
N LYS A 75 15.45 -16.55 -7.74
CA LYS A 75 16.22 -17.48 -6.89
C LYS A 75 15.34 -18.57 -6.30
N LEU A 76 14.17 -18.22 -5.77
CA LEU A 76 13.22 -19.17 -5.22
C LEU A 76 12.71 -20.15 -6.28
N LYS A 77 12.42 -19.68 -7.50
CA LYS A 77 12.07 -20.55 -8.64
C LYS A 77 13.20 -21.48 -9.06
N ALA A 78 14.45 -21.01 -9.05
CA ALA A 78 15.61 -21.86 -9.32
C ALA A 78 15.74 -22.95 -8.26
N ARG A 79 15.57 -22.60 -6.98
CA ARG A 79 15.60 -23.55 -5.87
C ARG A 79 14.49 -24.60 -5.93
N LEU A 80 13.28 -24.22 -6.34
CA LEU A 80 12.18 -25.17 -6.60
C LEU A 80 12.55 -26.18 -7.69
N LYS A 81 13.18 -25.73 -8.78
CA LYS A 81 13.64 -26.64 -9.85
C LYS A 81 14.69 -27.62 -9.34
N GLU A 82 15.64 -27.16 -8.53
CA GLU A 82 16.65 -28.03 -7.91
C GLU A 82 16.01 -29.09 -7.00
N LEU A 83 15.08 -28.69 -6.13
CA LEU A 83 14.37 -29.59 -5.23
C LEU A 83 13.53 -30.62 -6.01
N ALA A 84 12.87 -30.22 -7.10
CA ALA A 84 12.12 -31.13 -7.96
C ALA A 84 13.03 -32.16 -8.66
N VAL A 85 14.25 -31.78 -9.02
CA VAL A 85 15.26 -32.72 -9.57
C VAL A 85 15.75 -33.68 -8.48
N GLN A 86 15.96 -33.19 -7.25
CA GLN A 86 16.36 -34.02 -6.12
C GLN A 86 15.26 -35.03 -5.74
N GLU A 87 13.99 -34.59 -5.70
CA GLU A 87 12.85 -35.47 -5.44
C GLU A 87 12.76 -36.58 -6.49
N LYS A 88 12.92 -36.26 -7.79
CA LYS A 88 12.91 -37.27 -8.86
C LYS A 88 14.03 -38.30 -8.73
N LYS A 89 15.21 -37.88 -8.26
CA LYS A 89 16.34 -38.79 -8.02
C LYS A 89 16.07 -39.72 -6.83
N LEU A 90 15.62 -39.17 -5.70
CA LEU A 90 15.30 -39.96 -4.51
C LEU A 90 14.09 -40.88 -4.74
N ALA A 91 13.13 -40.48 -5.58
CA ALA A 91 12.01 -41.34 -5.96
C ALA A 91 12.43 -42.57 -6.79
N SER A 92 13.61 -42.54 -7.41
CA SER A 92 14.18 -43.68 -8.14
C SER A 92 15.02 -44.62 -7.24
N GLU A 93 15.25 -44.23 -5.99
CA GLU A 93 16.06 -44.96 -5.00
C GLU A 93 15.15 -45.44 -3.85
N SER A 94 15.23 -46.73 -3.49
CA SER A 94 14.42 -47.28 -2.40
C SER A 94 14.96 -46.84 -1.04
N GLY A 95 14.10 -46.41 -0.11
CA GLY A 95 14.48 -46.15 1.29
C GLY A 95 14.64 -44.68 1.70
N HIS A 96 14.37 -43.73 0.81
CA HIS A 96 14.53 -42.28 1.05
C HIS A 96 13.21 -41.54 1.36
N GLU A 97 12.21 -42.21 1.94
CA GLU A 97 10.88 -41.62 2.19
C GLU A 97 10.91 -40.36 3.07
N ARG A 98 11.73 -40.34 4.13
CA ARG A 98 11.89 -39.17 5.00
C ARG A 98 12.48 -37.97 4.27
N GLU A 99 13.51 -38.19 3.46
CA GLU A 99 14.15 -37.13 2.68
C GLU A 99 13.21 -36.58 1.59
N MET A 100 12.35 -37.43 1.01
CA MET A 100 11.30 -36.98 0.08
C MET A 100 10.23 -36.12 0.77
N GLU A 101 9.81 -36.47 1.99
CA GLU A 101 8.88 -35.64 2.78
C GLU A 101 9.47 -34.28 3.12
N GLU A 102 10.75 -34.22 3.51
CA GLU A 102 11.46 -32.96 3.76
C GLU A 102 11.56 -32.08 2.51
N ILE A 103 11.86 -32.67 1.35
CA ILE A 103 11.91 -31.93 0.08
C ILE A 103 10.54 -31.38 -0.30
N ARG A 104 9.46 -32.15 -0.14
CA ARG A 104 8.09 -31.68 -0.40
C ARG A 104 7.68 -30.55 0.54
N ALA A 105 8.05 -30.63 1.82
CA ALA A 105 7.82 -29.56 2.78
C ALA A 105 8.58 -28.27 2.40
N LEU A 106 9.82 -28.40 1.93
CA LEU A 106 10.61 -27.26 1.43
C LEU A 106 10.04 -26.66 0.15
N GLN A 107 9.56 -27.49 -0.80
CA GLN A 107 8.87 -27.02 -2.00
C GLN A 107 7.61 -26.23 -1.63
N ALA A 108 6.74 -26.78 -0.77
CA ALA A 108 5.51 -26.12 -0.32
C ALA A 108 5.79 -24.79 0.39
N LYS A 109 6.86 -24.71 1.18
CA LYS A 109 7.29 -23.47 1.83
C LYS A 109 7.72 -22.41 0.81
N ILE A 110 8.51 -22.79 -0.19
CA ILE A 110 8.98 -21.86 -1.23
C ILE A 110 7.81 -21.43 -2.14
N GLU A 111 6.87 -22.32 -2.45
CA GLU A 111 5.65 -21.97 -3.20
C GLU A 111 4.79 -20.97 -2.42
N LYS A 112 4.66 -21.14 -1.11
CA LYS A 112 3.98 -20.17 -0.24
C LYS A 112 4.69 -18.82 -0.23
N GLU A 113 6.01 -18.79 -0.14
CA GLU A 113 6.82 -17.56 -0.21
C GLU A 113 6.70 -16.86 -1.58
N LEU A 114 6.73 -17.61 -2.68
CA LEU A 114 6.50 -17.07 -4.03
C LEU A 114 5.09 -16.50 -4.19
N SER A 115 4.07 -17.18 -3.65
CA SER A 115 2.71 -16.65 -3.65
C SER A 115 2.62 -15.38 -2.79
N GLY A 116 3.23 -15.34 -1.61
CA GLY A 116 3.25 -14.15 -0.75
C GLY A 116 3.93 -12.94 -1.39
N ASN A 117 5.09 -13.13 -2.03
CA ASN A 117 5.89 -12.05 -2.62
C ASN A 117 5.30 -11.48 -3.93
N VAL A 118 4.63 -12.32 -4.73
CA VAL A 118 3.95 -11.87 -5.95
C VAL A 118 2.70 -11.04 -5.62
N TYR A 119 1.98 -11.38 -4.54
CA TYR A 119 0.81 -10.63 -4.11
C TYR A 119 1.16 -9.37 -3.30
N SER A 120 2.21 -9.37 -2.48
CA SER A 120 2.56 -8.19 -1.66
C SER A 120 3.07 -7.01 -2.49
N SER A 121 4.06 -7.21 -3.35
CA SER A 121 4.68 -6.10 -4.11
C SER A 121 3.78 -5.50 -5.19
N ALA A 122 2.94 -6.33 -5.83
CA ALA A 122 2.03 -5.88 -6.88
C ALA A 122 0.72 -5.28 -6.32
N ALA A 123 0.21 -5.78 -5.19
CA ALA A 123 -0.99 -5.24 -4.57
C ALA A 123 -0.70 -3.94 -3.80
N ILE A 124 0.40 -3.88 -3.03
CA ILE A 124 0.75 -2.69 -2.25
C ILE A 124 1.02 -1.50 -3.19
N GLY A 125 1.85 -1.69 -4.22
CA GLY A 125 2.17 -0.63 -5.18
C GLY A 125 1.01 -0.20 -6.08
N LYS A 126 -0.07 -0.99 -6.20
CA LYS A 126 -1.27 -0.62 -6.98
C LYS A 126 -2.30 0.08 -6.10
N ILE A 127 -2.48 -0.37 -4.85
CA ILE A 127 -3.35 0.28 -3.86
C ILE A 127 -2.85 1.68 -3.51
N GLU A 128 -1.55 1.86 -3.29
CA GLU A 128 -0.96 3.16 -2.99
C GLU A 128 -1.08 4.13 -4.17
N ARG A 129 -0.87 3.64 -5.40
CA ARG A 129 -0.98 4.45 -6.61
C ARG A 129 -2.42 4.90 -6.89
N ASP A 130 -3.38 3.98 -6.78
CA ASP A 130 -4.79 4.30 -6.98
C ASP A 130 -5.31 5.29 -5.91
N GLN A 131 -4.83 5.17 -4.67
CA GLN A 131 -5.13 6.13 -3.61
C GLN A 131 -4.51 7.51 -3.85
N LEU A 132 -3.26 7.58 -4.32
CA LEU A 132 -2.58 8.83 -4.62
C LEU A 132 -3.24 9.56 -5.80
N GLU A 133 -3.52 8.85 -6.89
CA GLU A 133 -4.22 9.40 -8.06
C GLU A 133 -5.63 9.90 -7.69
N PHE A 134 -6.33 9.20 -6.81
CA PHE A 134 -7.63 9.62 -6.31
C PHE A 134 -7.55 10.88 -5.43
N ARG A 135 -6.58 10.97 -4.50
CA ARG A 135 -6.33 12.19 -3.72
C ARG A 135 -6.03 13.40 -4.63
N HIS A 136 -5.19 13.22 -5.65
CA HIS A 136 -4.92 14.27 -6.63
C HIS A 136 -6.13 14.67 -7.47
N LYS A 137 -7.07 13.75 -7.75
CA LYS A 137 -8.33 14.10 -8.44
C LYS A 137 -9.25 14.92 -7.54
N LEU A 138 -9.34 14.56 -6.26
CA LEU A 138 -10.12 15.31 -5.26
C LEU A 138 -9.55 16.71 -5.03
N GLU A 139 -8.24 16.85 -4.86
CA GLU A 139 -7.58 18.15 -4.70
C GLU A 139 -7.77 19.05 -5.92
N ARG A 140 -7.66 18.49 -7.14
CA ARG A 140 -7.96 19.21 -8.38
C ARG A 140 -9.44 19.59 -8.48
N GLY A 141 -10.34 18.78 -7.95
CA GLY A 141 -11.75 19.11 -7.81
C GLY A 141 -11.97 20.30 -6.87
N GLY A 142 -11.43 20.24 -5.65
CA GLY A 142 -11.55 21.29 -4.65
C GLY A 142 -10.98 22.63 -5.13
N LYS A 143 -9.80 22.63 -5.75
CA LYS A 143 -9.20 23.84 -6.35
C LYS A 143 -10.07 24.45 -7.45
N ARG A 144 -10.76 23.63 -8.26
CA ARG A 144 -11.69 24.14 -9.28
C ARG A 144 -12.89 24.82 -8.65
N VAL A 145 -13.51 24.21 -7.65
CA VAL A 145 -14.61 24.81 -6.89
C VAL A 145 -14.20 26.13 -6.25
N GLU A 146 -13.01 26.17 -5.65
CA GLU A 146 -12.45 27.39 -5.05
C GLU A 146 -12.27 28.50 -6.09
N ASN A 147 -11.66 28.19 -7.23
CA ASN A 147 -11.48 29.15 -8.33
C ASN A 147 -12.83 29.67 -8.86
N MET A 148 -13.86 28.82 -8.93
CA MET A 148 -15.21 29.23 -9.37
C MET A 148 -15.84 30.21 -8.37
N ARG A 149 -15.71 29.97 -7.07
CA ARG A 149 -16.20 30.92 -6.03
C ARG A 149 -15.46 32.26 -6.07
N ILE A 150 -14.15 32.25 -6.35
CA ILE A 150 -13.38 33.48 -6.55
C ILE A 150 -13.87 34.21 -7.80
N ALA A 151 -14.08 33.49 -8.90
CA ALA A 151 -14.62 34.07 -10.13
C ALA A 151 -16.02 34.66 -9.94
N ALA A 152 -16.92 33.97 -9.23
CA ALA A 152 -18.24 34.48 -8.87
C ALA A 152 -18.15 35.77 -8.06
N ARG A 153 -17.21 35.85 -7.12
CA ARG A 153 -16.97 37.07 -6.32
C ARG A 153 -16.51 38.23 -7.20
N HIS A 154 -15.54 38.03 -8.08
CA HIS A 154 -15.09 39.07 -9.01
C HIS A 154 -16.20 39.50 -9.97
N LEU A 155 -17.04 38.58 -10.43
CA LEU A 155 -18.21 38.91 -11.26
C LEU A 155 -19.24 39.75 -10.51
N LYS A 156 -19.45 39.47 -9.22
CA LYS A 156 -20.31 40.28 -8.36
C LYS A 156 -19.76 41.69 -8.14
N GLU A 157 -18.45 41.81 -7.95
CA GLU A 157 -17.74 43.09 -7.85
C GLU A 157 -17.80 43.89 -9.17
N ALA A 158 -17.83 43.20 -10.31
CA ALA A 158 -18.04 43.77 -11.64
C ALA A 158 -19.51 44.01 -12.01
N GLU A 159 -20.42 43.93 -11.03
CA GLU A 159 -21.87 44.09 -11.17
C GLU A 159 -22.57 43.06 -12.09
N MET A 160 -21.89 42.01 -12.52
CA MET A 160 -22.46 40.91 -13.33
C MET A 160 -23.15 39.86 -12.44
N HIS A 161 -24.22 40.27 -11.75
CA HIS A 161 -24.87 39.52 -10.68
C HIS A 161 -25.45 38.17 -11.15
N ASP A 162 -26.10 38.10 -12.32
CA ASP A 162 -26.70 36.87 -12.83
C ASP A 162 -25.65 35.80 -13.15
N LEU A 163 -24.52 36.22 -13.75
CA LEU A 163 -23.38 35.34 -14.01
C LEU A 163 -22.69 34.89 -12.73
N ALA A 164 -22.55 35.78 -11.74
CA ALA A 164 -22.01 35.43 -10.43
C ALA A 164 -22.84 34.33 -9.76
N VAL A 165 -24.18 34.47 -9.75
CA VAL A 165 -25.10 33.47 -9.19
C VAL A 165 -24.97 32.12 -9.90
N MET A 166 -24.94 32.12 -11.25
CA MET A 166 -24.76 30.89 -12.02
C MET A 166 -23.46 30.15 -11.67
N ILE A 167 -22.34 30.87 -11.56
CA ILE A 167 -21.04 30.27 -11.25
C ILE A 167 -21.02 29.76 -9.80
N ASP A 168 -21.59 30.50 -8.84
CA ASP A 168 -21.66 30.07 -7.45
C ASP A 168 -22.55 28.83 -7.27
N GLU A 169 -23.68 28.75 -7.95
CA GLU A 169 -24.54 27.56 -7.95
C GLU A 169 -23.82 26.35 -8.56
N GLN A 170 -23.09 26.55 -9.65
CA GLN A 170 -22.30 25.49 -10.27
C GLN A 170 -21.17 25.01 -9.35
N ALA A 171 -20.49 25.92 -8.66
CA ALA A 171 -19.48 25.59 -7.66
C ALA A 171 -20.09 24.81 -6.48
N ALA A 172 -21.29 25.18 -6.02
CA ALA A 172 -21.99 24.49 -4.94
C ALA A 172 -22.39 23.06 -5.32
N ARG A 173 -22.87 22.84 -6.55
CA ARG A 173 -23.18 21.49 -7.06
C ARG A 173 -21.92 20.61 -7.11
N GLN A 174 -20.83 21.14 -7.65
CA GLN A 174 -19.56 20.41 -7.73
C GLN A 174 -18.94 20.13 -6.34
N ASP A 175 -19.07 21.05 -5.38
CA ASP A 175 -18.63 20.83 -3.99
C ASP A 175 -19.42 19.68 -3.34
N LYS A 176 -20.74 19.63 -3.56
CA LYS A 176 -21.58 18.54 -3.07
C LYS A 176 -21.18 17.19 -3.66
N GLU A 177 -21.01 17.10 -4.98
CA GLU A 177 -20.57 15.88 -5.66
C GLU A 177 -19.19 15.41 -5.17
N LEU A 178 -18.26 16.34 -4.95
CA LEU A 178 -16.93 16.03 -4.41
C LEU A 178 -16.98 15.47 -2.99
N ARG A 179 -17.84 16.02 -2.12
CA ARG A 179 -18.03 15.52 -0.75
C ARG A 179 -18.67 14.14 -0.74
N GLU A 180 -19.70 13.92 -1.55
CA GLU A 180 -20.35 12.61 -1.66
C GLU A 180 -19.37 11.54 -2.18
N ALA A 181 -18.56 11.87 -3.19
CA ALA A 181 -17.52 10.97 -3.68
C ALA A 181 -16.44 10.67 -2.61
N TYR A 182 -16.07 11.66 -1.81
CA TYR A 182 -15.14 11.49 -0.70
C TYR A 182 -15.69 10.55 0.38
N GLU A 183 -16.94 10.75 0.77
CA GLU A 183 -17.63 9.94 1.78
C GLU A 183 -17.80 8.49 1.32
N GLN A 184 -18.17 8.26 0.06
CA GLN A 184 -18.28 6.92 -0.50
C GLN A 184 -16.95 6.15 -0.44
N VAL A 185 -15.84 6.80 -0.83
CA VAL A 185 -14.52 6.16 -0.79
C VAL A 185 -14.05 5.91 0.65
N GLN A 186 -14.28 6.85 1.57
CA GLN A 186 -14.04 6.63 3.00
C GLN A 186 -14.84 5.42 3.52
N ALA A 187 -16.10 5.30 3.14
CA ALA A 187 -16.96 4.19 3.54
C ALA A 187 -16.47 2.84 2.97
N GLU A 188 -16.06 2.80 1.71
CA GLU A 188 -15.47 1.59 1.09
C GLU A 188 -14.16 1.18 1.77
N MET A 189 -13.30 2.15 2.08
CA MET A 189 -12.04 1.91 2.78
C MET A 189 -12.26 1.36 4.18
N ARG A 190 -13.25 1.88 4.91
CA ARG A 190 -13.66 1.34 6.22
C ARG A 190 -14.17 -0.09 6.12
N LYS A 191 -15.08 -0.37 5.17
CA LYS A 191 -15.58 -1.73 4.90
C LYS A 191 -14.46 -2.72 4.58
N ARG A 192 -13.48 -2.32 3.77
CA ARG A 192 -12.31 -3.16 3.45
C ARG A 192 -11.46 -3.45 4.69
N LYS A 193 -11.20 -2.44 5.52
CA LYS A 193 -10.48 -2.63 6.79
C LYS A 193 -11.23 -3.56 7.74
N GLU A 194 -12.54 -3.39 7.89
CA GLU A 194 -13.38 -4.25 8.73
C GLU A 194 -13.39 -5.71 8.24
N GLN A 195 -13.44 -5.93 6.92
CA GLN A 195 -13.35 -7.27 6.35
C GLN A 195 -11.99 -7.92 6.58
N GLN A 196 -10.90 -7.16 6.50
CA GLN A 196 -9.56 -7.66 6.82
C GLN A 196 -9.42 -8.05 8.30
N VAL A 197 -9.97 -7.23 9.21
CA VAL A 197 -9.96 -7.54 10.66
C VAL A 197 -10.76 -8.81 10.93
N LYS A 198 -11.97 -8.95 10.40
CA LYS A 198 -12.79 -10.16 10.55
C LYS A 198 -12.11 -11.41 10.00
N LYS A 199 -11.40 -11.29 8.88
CA LYS A 199 -10.64 -12.40 8.29
C LYS A 199 -9.46 -12.81 9.19
N ALA A 200 -8.73 -11.84 9.72
CA ALA A 200 -7.64 -12.10 10.67
C ALA A 200 -8.14 -12.74 11.97
N GLU A 201 -9.28 -12.30 12.50
CA GLU A 201 -9.93 -12.91 13.68
C GLU A 201 -10.35 -14.35 13.42
N HIS A 202 -10.94 -14.64 12.26
CA HIS A 202 -11.32 -16.00 11.88
C HIS A 202 -10.08 -16.92 11.79
N GLU A 203 -9.04 -16.48 11.07
CA GLU A 203 -7.77 -17.20 10.95
C GLU A 203 -7.13 -17.46 12.32
N THR A 204 -7.23 -16.51 13.25
CA THR A 204 -6.71 -16.68 14.61
C THR A 204 -7.49 -17.74 15.39
N SER A 205 -8.83 -17.75 15.29
CA SER A 205 -9.67 -18.75 15.97
C SER A 205 -9.45 -20.17 15.42
N GLU A 206 -9.22 -20.28 14.11
CA GLU A 206 -8.98 -21.55 13.42
C GLU A 206 -7.60 -22.12 13.82
N VAL A 207 -6.59 -21.26 13.95
CA VAL A 207 -5.27 -21.64 14.47
C VAL A 207 -5.35 -22.11 15.93
N GLU A 208 -6.16 -21.47 16.77
CA GLU A 208 -6.37 -21.92 18.16
C GLU A 208 -7.07 -23.28 18.24
N ALA A 209 -8.07 -23.52 17.39
CA ALA A 209 -8.74 -24.82 17.30
C ALA A 209 -7.76 -25.93 16.89
N LEU A 210 -6.95 -25.69 15.84
CA LEU A 210 -5.94 -26.64 15.37
C LEU A 210 -4.84 -26.90 16.41
N ARG A 211 -4.49 -25.91 17.25
CA ARG A 211 -3.55 -26.09 18.37
C ARG A 211 -4.11 -27.01 19.44
N LYS A 212 -5.40 -26.86 19.79
CA LYS A 212 -6.06 -27.75 20.76
C LYS A 212 -6.15 -29.17 20.24
N GLU A 213 -6.51 -29.35 18.97
CA GLU A 213 -6.58 -30.65 18.32
C GLU A 213 -5.20 -31.33 18.26
N ASN A 214 -4.15 -30.58 17.90
CA ASN A 214 -2.77 -31.09 17.94
C ASN A 214 -2.34 -31.51 19.35
N ALA A 215 -2.70 -30.75 20.38
CA ALA A 215 -2.37 -31.10 21.76
C ALA A 215 -3.07 -32.40 22.20
N ALA A 216 -4.34 -32.58 21.82
CA ALA A 216 -5.09 -33.80 22.08
C ALA A 216 -4.48 -35.01 21.37
N LEU A 217 -4.16 -34.88 20.06
CA LEU A 217 -3.52 -35.94 19.29
C LEU A 217 -2.14 -36.32 19.81
N ARG A 218 -1.34 -35.34 20.28
CA ARG A 218 -0.06 -35.61 20.93
C ARG A 218 -0.22 -36.40 22.22
N ALA A 219 -1.19 -36.04 23.05
CA ALA A 219 -1.48 -36.77 24.28
C ALA A 219 -1.99 -38.20 23.99
N GLU A 220 -2.77 -38.40 22.93
CA GLU A 220 -3.15 -39.76 22.49
C GLU A 220 -1.96 -40.57 21.99
N LEU A 221 -1.07 -39.96 21.19
CA LEU A 221 0.15 -40.61 20.72
C LEU A 221 1.08 -41.00 21.88
N GLU A 222 1.19 -40.15 22.89
CA GLU A 222 1.99 -40.41 24.09
C GLU A 222 1.42 -41.60 24.87
N LYS A 223 0.11 -41.63 25.12
CA LYS A 223 -0.58 -42.80 25.72
C LYS A 223 -0.42 -44.08 24.91
N LEU A 224 -0.44 -43.99 23.58
CA LEU A 224 -0.24 -45.14 22.70
C LEU A 224 1.21 -45.64 22.72
N ARG A 225 2.19 -44.74 22.85
CA ARG A 225 3.61 -45.10 23.03
C ARG A 225 3.83 -45.78 24.38
N GLU A 226 3.31 -45.22 25.46
CA GLU A 226 3.39 -45.84 26.80
C GLU A 226 2.76 -47.25 26.82
N ARG A 227 1.61 -47.44 26.14
CA ARG A 227 0.99 -48.76 25.99
C ARG A 227 1.82 -49.75 25.18
N LYS A 228 2.62 -49.27 24.24
CA LYS A 228 3.46 -50.11 23.38
C LYS A 228 4.81 -50.46 24.03
N GLU A 229 5.34 -49.59 24.88
CA GLU A 229 6.57 -49.82 25.64
C GLU A 229 6.35 -50.59 26.95
N GLY A 230 5.10 -50.67 27.44
CA GLY A 230 4.69 -51.48 28.59
C GLY A 230 4.35 -52.95 28.29
N ILE A 231 4.65 -53.44 27.08
CA ILE A 231 4.58 -54.85 26.66
C ILE A 231 5.99 -55.30 26.30
#